data_AF-A0A959LRR5-F1
#
_entry.id   AF-A0A959LRR5-F1
#
_cell.length_a   1.000
_cell.length_b   1.000
_cell.length_c   1.000
_cell.angle_alpha   90.00
_cell.angle_beta   90.00
_cell.angle_gamma   90.00
#
_symmetry.space_group_name_H-M   'P 1'
#
loop_
_entity.id
_entity.type
_entity.pdbx_description
1 polymer ?
#
loop_
_entity_poly.entity_id
_entity_poly.type
_entity_poly.pdbx_seq_one_letter_code
_entity_poly.pdbx_strand_id
1 'polypeptide(L)'
;MKAKLLLTALALTVFTVSKVQAQCSISSTPSQNCASFGDQIDAVKINGTSSTNSTGCSSGGHGGPFSTPNWLFIPGVANSFTIVVGGGVYSEALAIWVDYNNNGYYDNSEQVYASSGWLQTHNSTFTIPANAPGGATHMRILCAYTSGTIPNSAQCSN
;
A
#
# COMPACT_ATOMS: atom_id res chain seq x y z
N MET A 1 -44.77 -11.94 28.84
CA MET A 1 -44.14 -10.96 27.93
C MET A 1 -42.97 -11.65 27.22
N LYS A 2 -43.06 -11.88 25.90
CA LYS A 2 -41.97 -12.49 25.12
C LYS A 2 -41.07 -11.36 24.61
N ALA A 3 -39.88 -11.22 25.19
CA ALA A 3 -38.88 -10.27 24.69
C ALA A 3 -38.42 -10.72 23.30
N LYS A 4 -38.76 -9.96 22.26
CA LYS A 4 -38.16 -10.12 20.93
C LYS A 4 -36.74 -9.60 21.02
N LEU A 5 -35.77 -10.51 21.07
CA LEU A 5 -34.36 -10.21 20.92
C LEU A 5 -34.15 -9.78 19.45
N LEU A 6 -34.08 -8.48 19.18
CA LEU A 6 -33.65 -7.97 17.89
C LEU A 6 -32.14 -8.25 17.78
N LEU A 7 -31.75 -9.30 17.07
CA LEU A 7 -30.38 -9.46 16.59
C LEU A 7 -30.21 -8.46 15.44
N THR A 8 -29.67 -7.28 15.72
CA THR A 8 -29.05 -6.46 14.68
C THR A 8 -27.79 -7.19 14.23
N ALA A 9 -27.88 -7.90 13.10
CA ALA A 9 -26.69 -8.39 12.41
C ALA A 9 -25.87 -7.16 12.01
N LEU A 10 -24.79 -6.88 12.73
CA LEU A 10 -23.79 -5.93 12.28
C LEU A 10 -23.11 -6.56 11.07
N ALA A 11 -23.58 -6.21 9.87
CA ALA A 11 -22.93 -6.60 8.64
C ALA A 11 -21.53 -6.01 8.66
N LEU A 12 -20.53 -6.86 8.94
CA LEU A 12 -19.14 -6.46 8.90
C LEU A 12 -18.79 -6.29 7.42
N THR A 13 -18.76 -5.05 6.95
CA THR A 13 -18.25 -4.74 5.62
C THR A 13 -16.79 -5.18 5.60
N VAL A 14 -16.44 -6.04 4.65
CA VAL A 14 -15.07 -6.52 4.50
C VAL A 14 -14.51 -5.98 3.20
N PHE A 15 -13.26 -5.57 3.26
CA PHE A 15 -12.54 -4.97 2.15
C PHE A 15 -11.40 -5.90 1.75
N THR A 16 -11.31 -6.24 0.47
CA THR A 16 -10.25 -7.11 -0.05
C THR A 16 -9.38 -6.30 -0.99
N VAL A 17 -8.08 -6.24 -0.73
CA VAL A 17 -7.12 -5.76 -1.74
C VAL A 17 -6.67 -6.96 -2.55
N SER A 18 -7.07 -6.98 -3.83
CA SER A 18 -6.79 -8.07 -4.77
C SER A 18 -5.59 -7.79 -5.67
N LYS A 19 -5.11 -6.54 -5.69
CA LYS A 19 -3.92 -6.12 -6.43
C LYS A 19 -3.20 -5.03 -5.64
N VAL A 20 -1.89 -5.19 -5.47
CA VAL A 20 -1.04 -4.12 -4.92
C VAL A 20 -0.08 -3.68 -5.99
N GLN A 21 -0.20 -2.44 -6.45
CA GLN A 21 0.78 -1.83 -7.33
C GLN A 21 1.93 -1.29 -6.50
N ALA A 22 3.14 -1.70 -6.85
CA ALA A 22 4.32 -1.32 -6.12
C ALA A 22 5.32 -0.70 -7.09
N GLN A 23 5.86 0.46 -6.72
CA GLN A 23 6.73 1.26 -7.56
C GLN A 23 7.80 1.95 -6.70
N CYS A 24 8.99 2.11 -7.25
CA CYS A 24 10.06 2.90 -6.65
C CYS A 24 10.50 4.00 -7.60
N SER A 25 9.96 5.21 -7.37
CA SER A 25 10.24 6.50 -8.01
C SER A 25 8.95 7.31 -8.15
N ILE A 26 9.05 8.63 -7.96
CA ILE A 26 7.96 9.59 -8.17
C ILE A 26 7.75 10.01 -9.64
N SER A 27 8.67 9.65 -10.55
CA SER A 27 8.54 9.95 -11.98
C SER A 27 7.99 8.74 -12.75
N SER A 28 7.26 8.99 -13.84
CA SER A 28 6.76 7.96 -14.77
C SER A 28 7.86 7.31 -15.61
N THR A 29 9.08 7.83 -15.55
CA THR A 29 10.27 7.23 -16.17
C THR A 29 11.44 7.28 -15.20
N PRO A 30 11.54 6.31 -14.29
CA PRO A 30 12.69 6.21 -13.38
C PRO A 30 13.97 6.01 -14.19
N SER A 31 14.95 6.87 -13.94
CA SER A 31 16.19 6.96 -14.71
C SER A 31 17.12 5.81 -14.34
N GLN A 32 16.89 4.63 -14.92
CA GLN A 32 17.84 3.52 -15.08
C GLN A 32 19.00 3.43 -14.08
N ASN A 33 18.89 2.62 -13.02
CA ASN A 33 20.07 2.15 -12.29
C ASN A 33 19.75 1.05 -11.25
N CYS A 34 19.03 0.03 -11.69
CA CYS A 34 18.86 -1.22 -10.94
C CYS A 34 20.15 -1.84 -10.40
N ALA A 35 21.24 -1.69 -11.13
CA ALA A 35 22.55 -2.22 -10.75
C ALA A 35 23.31 -1.34 -9.72
N SER A 36 22.85 -0.12 -9.43
CA SER A 36 23.62 0.84 -8.63
C SER A 36 22.87 1.44 -7.43
N PHE A 37 21.54 1.47 -7.43
CA PHE A 37 20.77 2.09 -6.34
C PHE A 37 19.61 1.25 -5.80
N GLY A 38 19.30 0.10 -6.40
CA GLY A 38 18.39 -0.87 -5.78
C GLY A 38 16.95 -0.37 -5.60
N ASP A 39 16.43 0.46 -6.50
CA ASP A 39 15.07 1.02 -6.45
C ASP A 39 13.99 -0.06 -6.62
N GLN A 40 13.64 -0.75 -5.53
CA GLN A 40 12.63 -1.82 -5.50
C GLN A 40 11.95 -1.93 -4.12
N ILE A 41 10.73 -2.47 -4.11
CA ILE A 41 10.06 -2.92 -2.88
C ILE A 41 10.35 -4.41 -2.72
N ASP A 42 11.17 -4.73 -1.72
CA ASP A 42 11.67 -6.08 -1.47
C ASP A 42 10.62 -6.99 -0.86
N ALA A 43 9.84 -6.47 0.08
CA ALA A 43 8.83 -7.24 0.79
C ALA A 43 7.71 -6.34 1.31
N VAL A 44 6.48 -6.84 1.23
CA VAL A 44 5.31 -6.24 1.85
C VAL A 44 4.70 -7.25 2.80
N LYS A 45 4.56 -6.90 4.08
CA LYS A 45 3.88 -7.72 5.07
C LYS A 45 2.80 -6.88 5.74
N ILE A 46 1.54 -7.29 5.62
CA ILE A 46 0.40 -6.59 6.24
C ILE A 46 -0.37 -7.59 7.10
N ASN A 47 -0.67 -7.22 8.34
CA ASN A 47 -1.33 -8.07 9.35
C ASN A 47 -0.70 -9.46 9.46
N GLY A 48 0.64 -9.53 9.42
CA GLY A 48 1.37 -10.80 9.49
C GLY A 48 1.51 -11.56 8.17
N THR A 49 0.79 -11.15 7.13
CA THR A 49 0.74 -11.83 5.83
C THR A 49 1.70 -11.19 4.83
N SER A 50 2.71 -11.94 4.37
CA SER A 50 3.74 -11.47 3.43
C SER A 50 3.31 -11.60 1.97
N SER A 51 3.80 -10.69 1.12
CA SER A 51 3.79 -10.82 -0.34
C SER A 51 4.58 -12.05 -0.76
N THR A 52 4.19 -12.66 -1.89
CA THR A 52 4.85 -13.86 -2.42
C THR A 52 6.09 -13.55 -3.25
N ASN A 53 6.24 -12.30 -3.70
CA ASN A 53 7.34 -11.80 -4.51
C ASN A 53 7.83 -10.46 -3.96
N SER A 54 8.97 -9.99 -4.49
CA SER A 54 9.36 -8.57 -4.50
C SER A 54 8.87 -7.93 -5.79
N THR A 55 8.88 -6.60 -5.89
CA THR A 55 8.75 -5.98 -7.21
C THR A 55 9.93 -6.39 -8.10
N GLY A 56 11.07 -6.64 -7.47
CA GLY A 56 12.34 -6.76 -8.17
C GLY A 56 12.70 -5.42 -8.81
N CYS A 57 13.90 -5.39 -9.38
CA CYS A 57 14.35 -4.22 -10.09
C CYS A 57 13.98 -4.32 -11.56
N SER A 58 13.27 -3.30 -12.05
CA SER A 58 12.76 -3.26 -13.41
C SER A 58 13.05 -1.90 -14.05
N SER A 59 13.12 -1.88 -15.38
CA SER A 59 13.21 -0.63 -16.13
C SER A 59 12.01 0.25 -15.78
N GLY A 60 12.30 1.35 -15.11
CA GLY A 60 11.28 2.28 -14.64
C GLY A 60 10.70 1.98 -13.26
N GLY A 61 11.38 1.23 -12.39
CA GLY A 61 11.03 1.12 -10.96
C GLY A 61 9.69 0.45 -10.64
N HIS A 62 8.99 -0.07 -11.66
CA HIS A 62 7.68 -0.73 -11.56
C HIS A 62 7.84 -2.23 -11.73
N GLY A 63 8.27 -2.91 -10.68
CA GLY A 63 8.39 -4.35 -10.73
C GLY A 63 7.05 -5.06 -10.58
N GLY A 64 6.10 -4.81 -11.49
CA GLY A 64 4.77 -5.43 -11.50
C GLY A 64 3.93 -5.26 -10.23
N PRO A 65 2.65 -5.68 -10.24
CA PRO A 65 1.84 -5.72 -9.05
C PRO A 65 2.14 -6.97 -8.18
N PHE A 66 2.03 -6.86 -6.86
CA PHE A 66 1.79 -8.04 -6.03
C PHE A 66 0.36 -8.50 -6.27
N SER A 67 0.22 -9.63 -6.97
CA SER A 67 -1.07 -10.26 -7.25
C SER A 67 -1.47 -11.31 -6.20
N THR A 68 -0.55 -11.68 -5.30
CA THR A 68 -0.82 -12.58 -4.18
C THR A 68 0.03 -12.23 -2.95
N PRO A 69 -0.50 -12.42 -1.73
CA PRO A 69 -1.88 -12.81 -1.41
C PRO A 69 -2.85 -11.62 -1.52
N ASN A 70 -4.16 -11.91 -1.45
CA ASN A 70 -5.15 -10.86 -1.25
C ASN A 70 -5.17 -10.47 0.23
N TRP A 71 -5.07 -9.18 0.54
CA TRP A 71 -5.16 -8.71 1.92
C TRP A 71 -6.59 -8.34 2.29
N LEU A 72 -7.00 -8.77 3.48
CA LEU A 72 -8.33 -8.51 4.03
C LEU A 72 -8.26 -7.39 5.07
N PHE A 73 -9.10 -6.36 4.90
CA PHE A 73 -9.22 -5.26 5.83
C PHE A 73 -10.65 -5.14 6.35
N ILE A 74 -10.74 -4.80 7.63
CA ILE A 74 -11.99 -4.40 8.27
C ILE A 74 -11.97 -2.87 8.37
N PRO A 75 -12.90 -2.15 7.72
CA PRO A 75 -13.04 -0.71 7.85
C PRO A 75 -13.10 -0.28 9.32
N GLY A 76 -12.38 0.80 9.65
CA GLY A 76 -12.25 1.31 11.02
C GLY A 76 -11.25 0.55 11.91
N VAL A 77 -10.65 -0.55 11.43
CA VAL A 77 -9.64 -1.31 12.17
C VAL A 77 -8.23 -0.99 11.67
N ALA A 78 -7.29 -0.85 12.60
CA ALA A 78 -5.89 -0.61 12.28
C ALA A 78 -5.23 -1.87 11.70
N ASN A 79 -4.52 -1.70 10.60
CA ASN A 79 -3.76 -2.74 9.91
C ASN A 79 -2.27 -2.45 10.10
N SER A 80 -1.53 -3.39 10.67
CA SER A 80 -0.09 -3.25 10.82
C SER A 80 0.61 -3.63 9.52
N PHE A 81 1.68 -2.92 9.19
CA PHE A 81 2.53 -3.28 8.07
C PHE A 81 4.01 -3.22 8.41
N THR A 82 4.77 -4.05 7.69
CA THR A 82 6.22 -3.99 7.57
C THR A 82 6.53 -4.02 6.08
N ILE A 83 7.19 -2.98 5.57
CA ILE A 83 7.61 -2.88 4.17
C ILE A 83 9.10 -2.64 4.10
N VAL A 84 9.79 -3.43 3.27
CA VAL A 84 11.24 -3.34 3.03
C VAL A 84 11.48 -2.81 1.62
N VAL A 85 12.40 -1.85 1.49
CA VAL A 85 12.70 -1.14 0.24
C VAL A 85 14.20 -0.99 0.01
N GLY A 86 14.58 -0.52 -1.18
CA GLY A 86 15.94 -0.11 -1.50
C GLY A 86 16.90 -1.28 -1.73
N GLY A 87 16.38 -2.45 -2.10
CA GLY A 87 17.17 -3.63 -2.40
C GLY A 87 17.90 -4.20 -1.18
N GLY A 88 17.42 -3.89 0.02
CA GLY A 88 18.12 -4.20 1.28
C GLY A 88 19.42 -3.42 1.48
N VAL A 89 19.67 -2.36 0.70
CA VAL A 89 20.89 -1.53 0.81
C VAL A 89 20.56 -0.08 1.11
N TYR A 90 19.56 0.49 0.44
CA TYR A 90 19.24 1.91 0.51
C TYR A 90 18.03 2.18 1.40
N SER A 91 18.05 3.35 2.05
CA SER A 91 16.89 3.87 2.78
C SER A 91 16.12 4.82 1.86
N GLU A 92 14.80 4.63 1.79
CA GLU A 92 13.93 5.44 0.94
C GLU A 92 12.69 5.91 1.71
N ALA A 93 12.03 6.93 1.17
CA ALA A 93 10.71 7.34 1.65
C ALA A 93 9.66 6.33 1.19
N LEU A 94 8.56 6.22 1.91
CA LEU A 94 7.46 5.31 1.60
C LEU A 94 6.11 6.02 1.70
N ALA A 95 5.23 5.79 0.74
CA ALA A 95 3.84 6.18 0.83
C ALA A 95 2.91 5.05 0.37
N ILE A 96 1.71 5.01 0.95
CA ILE A 96 0.71 3.98 0.68
C ILE A 96 -0.62 4.67 0.38
N TRP A 97 -1.28 4.25 -0.69
CA TRP A 97 -2.64 4.64 -1.02
C TRP A 97 -3.54 3.41 -1.16
N VAL A 98 -4.83 3.56 -0.89
CA VAL A 98 -5.84 2.53 -1.13
C VAL A 98 -7.04 3.18 -1.81
N ASP A 99 -7.41 2.67 -2.99
CA ASP A 99 -8.52 3.18 -3.81
C ASP A 99 -9.85 2.67 -3.21
N TYR A 100 -10.32 3.26 -2.11
CA TYR A 100 -11.49 2.72 -1.41
C TYR A 100 -12.79 2.90 -2.15
N ASN A 101 -12.86 3.88 -3.05
CA ASN A 101 -14.03 4.09 -3.90
C ASN A 101 -14.00 3.26 -5.21
N ASN A 102 -12.89 2.55 -5.47
CA ASN A 102 -12.64 1.69 -6.63
C ASN A 102 -12.90 2.41 -7.96
N ASN A 103 -12.49 3.67 -8.05
CA ASN A 103 -12.71 4.51 -9.23
C ASN A 103 -11.54 4.47 -10.23
N GLY A 104 -10.45 3.77 -9.91
CA GLY A 104 -9.26 3.64 -10.77
C GLY A 104 -8.23 4.76 -10.58
N TYR A 105 -8.46 5.67 -9.64
CA TYR A 105 -7.57 6.79 -9.31
C TYR A 105 -7.34 6.82 -7.79
N TYR A 106 -6.25 7.46 -7.39
CA TYR A 106 -5.95 7.70 -5.98
C TYR A 106 -6.23 9.17 -5.65
N ASP A 107 -7.29 9.42 -4.90
CA ASP A 107 -7.65 10.75 -4.40
C ASP A 107 -6.75 11.17 -3.23
N ASN A 108 -6.73 12.47 -2.90
CA ASN A 108 -5.93 12.95 -1.77
C ASN A 108 -6.33 12.30 -0.42
N SER A 109 -7.60 11.93 -0.25
CA SER A 109 -8.07 11.21 0.94
C SER A 109 -7.68 9.73 0.96
N GLU A 110 -7.10 9.23 -0.13
CA GLU A 110 -6.74 7.83 -0.32
C GLU A 110 -5.31 7.50 0.11
N GLN A 111 -4.52 8.51 0.46
CA GLN A 111 -3.21 8.32 1.10
C GLN A 111 -3.39 7.90 2.56
N VAL A 112 -3.06 6.64 2.85
CA VAL A 112 -3.19 6.07 4.20
C VAL A 112 -1.89 6.12 5.00
N TYR A 113 -0.76 6.36 4.33
CA TYR A 113 0.55 6.49 4.97
C TYR A 113 1.51 7.32 4.10
N ALA A 114 2.34 8.13 4.77
CA ALA A 114 3.52 8.77 4.20
C ALA A 114 4.62 8.80 5.27
N SER A 115 5.83 8.37 4.94
CA SER A 115 6.96 8.38 5.87
C SER A 115 7.46 9.80 6.12
N SER A 116 7.92 10.08 7.33
CA SER A 116 8.54 11.37 7.71
C SER A 116 10.04 11.43 7.38
N GLY A 117 10.60 10.35 6.83
CA GLY A 117 12.00 10.23 6.48
C GLY A 117 12.28 8.96 5.71
N TRP A 118 13.57 8.74 5.46
CA TRP A 118 14.07 7.55 4.78
C TRP A 118 14.33 6.42 5.76
N LEU A 119 13.79 5.25 5.45
CA LEU A 119 14.09 4.02 6.15
C LEU A 119 14.20 2.89 5.13
N GLN A 120 15.04 1.91 5.42
CA GLN A 120 15.05 0.66 4.67
C GLN A 120 13.85 -0.22 5.05
N THR A 121 13.47 -0.23 6.33
CA THR A 121 12.32 -0.99 6.83
C THR A 121 11.32 -0.02 7.48
N HIS A 122 10.15 0.10 6.87
CA HIS A 122 9.04 0.90 7.40
C HIS A 122 8.10 0.00 8.19
N ASN A 123 7.86 0.34 9.46
CA ASN A 123 6.94 -0.37 10.34
C ASN A 123 5.93 0.63 10.90
N SER A 124 4.66 0.47 10.56
CA SER A 124 3.60 1.34 11.08
C SER A 124 2.23 0.68 10.99
N THR A 125 1.20 1.48 11.16
CA THR A 125 -0.19 1.08 10.96
C THR A 125 -0.88 2.03 10.01
N PHE A 126 -1.95 1.55 9.37
CA PHE A 126 -2.90 2.38 8.64
C PHE A 126 -4.33 1.89 8.88
N THR A 127 -5.31 2.74 8.62
CA THR A 127 -6.74 2.41 8.75
C THR A 127 -7.46 2.67 7.43
N ILE A 128 -8.42 1.81 7.10
CA ILE A 128 -9.41 2.10 6.05
C ILE A 128 -10.57 2.84 6.73
N PRO A 129 -11.09 3.96 6.17
CA PRO A 129 -12.22 4.68 6.76
C PRO A 129 -13.43 3.76 6.98
N ALA A 130 -14.14 3.91 8.10
CA ALA A 130 -15.28 3.04 8.45
C ALA A 130 -16.44 3.09 7.45
N ASN A 131 -16.53 4.16 6.67
CA ASN A 131 -17.52 4.38 5.62
C ASN A 131 -17.02 3.97 4.21
N ALA A 132 -15.83 3.38 4.09
CA ALA A 132 -15.34 2.89 2.81
C ALA A 132 -16.28 1.80 2.27
N PRO A 133 -16.65 1.87 0.98
CA PRO A 133 -17.38 0.79 0.31
C PRO A 133 -16.61 -0.54 0.46
N GLY A 134 -17.29 -1.61 0.86
CA GLY A 134 -16.71 -2.95 0.82
C GLY A 134 -16.50 -3.42 -0.61
N GLY A 135 -15.54 -4.32 -0.82
CA GLY A 135 -15.29 -4.88 -2.14
C GLY A 135 -13.81 -5.17 -2.42
N ALA A 136 -13.55 -5.62 -3.64
CA ALA A 136 -12.20 -5.78 -4.16
C ALA A 136 -11.67 -4.43 -4.67
N THR A 137 -10.46 -4.05 -4.27
CA THR A 137 -9.79 -2.85 -4.79
C THR A 137 -8.28 -3.05 -4.99
N HIS A 138 -7.62 -1.96 -5.38
CA HIS A 138 -6.19 -1.79 -5.49
C HIS A 138 -5.57 -0.96 -4.34
N MET A 139 -4.39 -1.38 -3.92
CA MET A 139 -3.49 -0.59 -3.07
C MET A 139 -2.27 -0.19 -3.88
N ARG A 140 -1.73 0.99 -3.61
CA ARG A 140 -0.44 1.44 -4.13
C ARG A 140 0.56 1.59 -3.01
N ILE A 141 1.77 1.11 -3.24
CA ILE A 141 2.93 1.30 -2.39
C ILE A 141 4.01 1.96 -3.24
N LEU A 142 4.44 3.16 -2.84
CA LEU A 142 5.48 3.91 -3.53
C LEU A 142 6.69 4.05 -2.62
N CYS A 143 7.87 3.68 -3.11
CA CYS A 143 9.15 4.05 -2.52
C CYS A 143 9.86 5.12 -3.38
N ALA A 144 10.67 5.98 -2.77
CA ALA A 144 11.50 6.92 -3.53
C ALA A 144 12.61 7.54 -2.68
N TYR A 145 13.78 7.74 -3.30
CA TYR A 145 14.84 8.63 -2.81
C TYR A 145 14.51 10.11 -3.13
N THR A 146 13.54 10.68 -2.40
CA THR A 146 13.11 12.10 -2.47
C THR A 146 13.51 12.86 -1.22
N SER A 147 13.21 14.15 -1.01
CA SER A 147 13.61 14.98 0.15
C SER A 147 13.03 14.59 1.54
N GLY A 148 12.84 13.30 1.81
CA GLY A 148 12.41 12.72 3.10
C GLY A 148 10.98 12.17 3.10
N THR A 149 10.07 12.78 2.34
CA THR A 149 8.66 12.37 2.26
C THR A 149 8.19 12.36 0.81
N ILE A 150 7.32 11.39 0.49
CA ILE A 150 6.64 11.34 -0.80
C ILE A 150 5.37 12.21 -0.72
N PRO A 151 5.23 13.24 -1.57
CA PRO A 151 4.04 14.08 -1.57
C PRO A 151 2.84 13.26 -2.01
N ASN A 152 1.65 13.62 -1.50
CA ASN A 152 0.40 12.94 -1.88
C ASN A 152 0.27 12.88 -3.41
N SER A 153 0.49 14.01 -4.10
CA SER A 153 0.43 14.17 -5.57
C SER A 153 1.29 13.20 -6.41
N ALA A 154 2.15 12.39 -5.79
CA ALA A 154 2.91 11.33 -6.46
C ALA A 154 2.10 10.03 -6.68
N GLN A 155 0.80 10.04 -6.36
CA GLN A 155 -0.04 8.85 -6.38
C GLN A 155 -0.11 8.10 -7.73
N CYS A 156 0.05 8.78 -8.88
CA CYS A 156 -0.20 8.26 -10.24
C CYS A 156 -1.59 7.57 -10.37
N SER A 157 -2.02 7.19 -11.60
CA SER A 157 -3.27 6.41 -11.79
C SER A 157 -3.01 4.91 -11.67
N ASN A 158 -4.07 4.11 -11.42
CA ASN A 158 -4.01 2.64 -11.45
C ASN A 158 -3.63 2.07 -12.83
#